data_AF-A0A9X0DE17-F1
#
_entry.id   AF-A0A9X0DE17-F1
#
_cell.length_a   1.000
_cell.length_b   1.000
_cell.length_c   1.000
_cell.angle_alpha   90.00
_cell.angle_beta   90.00
_cell.angle_gamma   90.00
#
_symmetry.space_group_name_H-M   'P 1'
#
loop_
_entity.id
_entity.type
_entity.pdbx_description
1 polymer ?
#
loop_
_entity_poly.entity_id
_entity_poly.type
_entity_poly.pdbx_seq_one_letter_code
_entity_poly.pdbx_strand_id
1 'polypeptide(L)'
;MSTSHLVNKHNFQKIRNNIEKSNLAVKPRCLTVGGKNILWAHLVSAYKFDQSKTSIHIHEKMKEDHFHLDPALRMRNHLAEDVLDKRMHFLSMASNRNGKDGSALDATIELVAHTSEAIEFFSTSRQSVVRKDDNRIKKLDAFLQYLADLKEEVSTPKHFISDKLWFDIQAMIHGFKAIVNIKLTKFPSSVIKTWIANQDGVENHFCQTRACNGQNNKPIYRLQESSQNTIGFGQQTISSKCNAAIPRA
;
A
#
# COMPACT_ATOMS: atom_id res chain seq x y z
N MET A 1 22.13 -6.50 -11.61
CA MET A 1 21.49 -5.18 -11.48
C MET A 1 20.05 -5.38 -11.05
N SER A 2 19.69 -5.06 -9.81
CA SER A 2 18.30 -5.10 -9.37
C SER A 2 17.58 -3.89 -9.96
N THR A 3 16.57 -4.11 -10.78
CA THR A 3 15.66 -3.04 -11.25
C THR A 3 14.93 -2.49 -10.03
N SER A 4 15.48 -1.44 -9.41
CA SER A 4 14.79 -0.69 -8.37
C SER A 4 13.68 0.12 -9.04
N HIS A 5 12.47 -0.41 -9.01
CA HIS A 5 11.31 0.32 -9.49
C HIS A 5 10.96 1.44 -8.52
N LEU A 6 10.63 2.61 -9.05
CA LEU A 6 10.59 3.87 -8.30
C LEU A 6 9.54 3.87 -7.19
N VAL A 7 8.34 3.36 -7.47
CA VAL A 7 7.23 3.27 -6.52
C VAL A 7 6.89 1.81 -6.30
N ASN A 8 7.09 1.34 -5.08
CA ASN A 8 6.88 -0.05 -4.71
C ASN A 8 5.61 -0.21 -3.88
N LYS A 9 4.48 -0.48 -4.54
CA LYS A 9 3.19 -0.72 -3.85
C LYS A 9 3.23 -1.87 -2.85
N HIS A 10 4.15 -2.83 -3.04
CA HIS A 10 4.40 -3.91 -2.08
C HIS A 10 4.85 -3.38 -0.70
N ASN A 11 5.33 -2.15 -0.60
CA ASN A 11 5.66 -1.55 0.69
C ASN A 11 4.41 -1.38 1.58
N PHE A 12 3.27 -0.98 1.03
CA PHE A 12 2.01 -0.89 1.78
C PHE A 12 1.51 -2.28 2.19
N GLN A 13 1.64 -3.28 1.31
CA GLN A 13 1.39 -4.68 1.66
C GLN A 13 2.27 -5.12 2.84
N LYS A 14 3.57 -4.82 2.82
CA LYS A 14 4.50 -5.17 3.89
C LYS A 14 4.15 -4.43 5.19
N ILE A 15 3.76 -3.15 5.15
CA ILE A 15 3.29 -2.40 6.32
C ILE A 15 2.07 -3.11 6.93
N ARG A 16 1.03 -3.38 6.13
CA ARG A 16 -0.16 -4.12 6.56
C ARG A 16 0.17 -5.48 7.17
N ASN A 17 1.07 -6.24 6.55
CA ASN A 17 1.50 -7.54 7.07
C ASN A 17 2.35 -7.45 8.36
N ASN A 18 2.98 -6.29 8.65
CA ASN A 18 3.62 -6.06 9.96
C ASN A 18 2.57 -5.73 11.02
N ILE A 19 1.54 -4.94 10.67
CA ILE A 19 0.43 -4.62 11.58
C ILE A 19 -0.39 -5.87 11.89
N GLU A 20 -0.69 -6.73 10.89
CA GLU A 20 -1.43 -8.01 11.09
C GLU A 20 -0.73 -8.92 12.11
N LYS A 21 0.60 -8.93 12.12
CA LYS A 21 1.39 -9.67 13.11
C LYS A 21 1.46 -8.99 14.46
N SER A 22 1.08 -7.72 14.55
CA SER A 22 1.16 -6.90 15.75
C SER A 22 0.02 -7.23 16.71
N ASN A 23 0.36 -7.86 17.83
CA ASN A 23 -0.57 -8.27 18.87
C ASN A 23 0.10 -8.22 20.25
N LEU A 24 -0.72 -8.25 21.32
CA LEU A 24 -0.23 -8.17 22.71
C LEU A 24 0.37 -9.49 23.23
N ALA A 25 0.22 -10.60 22.51
CA ALA A 25 0.86 -11.86 22.87
C ALA A 25 2.30 -11.88 22.34
N VAL A 26 3.19 -12.61 23.03
CA VAL A 26 4.64 -12.62 22.81
C VAL A 26 5.05 -13.34 21.51
N LYS A 27 4.61 -12.86 20.34
CA LYS A 27 4.98 -13.34 18.99
C LYS A 27 5.02 -12.18 17.99
N PRO A 28 5.88 -12.27 16.95
CA PRO A 28 7.21 -11.69 16.92
C PRO A 28 7.29 -10.16 16.79
N ARG A 29 6.19 -9.42 16.60
CA ARG A 29 6.20 -7.95 16.44
C ARG A 29 5.08 -7.31 17.23
N CYS A 30 5.32 -6.13 17.77
CA CYS A 30 4.33 -5.28 18.42
C CYS A 30 4.71 -3.83 18.11
N LEU A 31 4.22 -3.29 17.00
CA LEU A 31 4.55 -1.92 16.58
C LEU A 31 4.12 -0.93 17.68
N THR A 32 4.97 0.01 18.08
CA THR A 32 4.65 0.96 19.17
C THR A 32 5.09 2.38 18.85
N VAL A 33 4.23 3.39 19.07
CA VAL A 33 4.54 4.83 18.93
C VAL A 33 4.15 5.53 20.23
N GLY A 34 5.02 6.37 20.79
CA GLY A 34 4.77 7.06 22.06
C GLY A 34 4.43 6.10 23.21
N GLY A 35 5.05 4.92 23.24
CA GLY A 35 4.71 3.81 24.15
C GLY A 35 3.32 3.18 23.95
N LYS A 36 2.54 3.62 22.95
CA LYS A 36 1.22 3.05 22.59
C LYS A 36 1.35 2.00 21.49
N ASN A 37 0.60 0.91 21.60
CA ASN A 37 0.65 -0.18 20.62
C ASN A 37 -0.18 0.13 19.36
N ILE A 38 0.35 -0.22 18.20
CA ILE A 38 -0.37 -0.30 16.93
C ILE A 38 -0.73 -1.76 16.71
N LEU A 39 -2.01 -2.11 16.81
CA LEU A 39 -2.48 -3.49 16.81
C LEU A 39 -3.42 -3.77 15.63
N TRP A 40 -3.38 -4.99 15.08
CA TRP A 40 -4.36 -5.41 14.07
C TRP A 40 -5.80 -5.32 14.58
N ALA A 41 -5.99 -5.67 15.86
CA ALA A 41 -7.29 -5.63 16.53
C ALA A 41 -7.95 -4.23 16.51
N HIS A 42 -7.16 -3.16 16.41
CA HIS A 42 -7.66 -1.79 16.30
C HIS A 42 -8.41 -1.58 14.98
N LEU A 43 -7.81 -2.03 13.86
CA LEU A 43 -8.40 -1.95 12.54
C LEU A 43 -9.60 -2.89 12.39
N VAL A 44 -9.50 -4.11 12.93
CA VAL A 44 -10.62 -5.06 12.96
C VAL A 44 -11.81 -4.50 13.75
N SER A 45 -11.56 -3.85 14.89
CA SER A 45 -12.62 -3.25 15.71
C SER A 45 -13.32 -2.11 14.97
N ALA A 46 -12.56 -1.25 14.28
CA ALA A 46 -13.13 -0.18 13.48
C ALA A 46 -14.00 -0.71 12.33
N TYR A 47 -13.57 -1.77 11.65
CA TYR A 47 -14.40 -2.44 10.64
C TYR A 47 -15.68 -3.05 11.24
N LYS A 48 -15.59 -3.74 12.38
CA LYS A 48 -16.78 -4.28 13.06
C LYS A 48 -17.75 -3.19 13.53
N PHE A 49 -17.24 -2.03 13.92
CA PHE A 49 -18.05 -0.85 14.19
C PHE A 49 -18.82 -0.41 12.94
N ASP A 50 -18.14 -0.33 11.79
CA ASP A 50 -18.79 0.01 10.51
C ASP A 50 -19.92 -0.97 10.17
N GLN A 51 -19.67 -2.27 10.35
CA GLN A 51 -20.64 -3.32 10.03
C GLN A 51 -21.87 -3.36 10.95
N SER A 52 -21.74 -2.90 12.20
CA SER A 52 -22.79 -3.07 13.22
C SER A 52 -23.47 -1.79 13.68
N LYS A 53 -22.84 -0.63 13.49
CA LYS A 53 -23.30 0.66 14.04
C LYS A 53 -23.59 1.71 12.98
N THR A 54 -23.26 1.47 11.72
CA THR A 54 -23.55 2.40 10.63
C THR A 54 -24.66 1.82 9.74
N SER A 55 -25.62 2.66 9.35
CA SER A 55 -26.67 2.29 8.40
C SER A 55 -26.17 2.29 6.95
N ILE A 56 -25.15 3.12 6.67
CA ILE A 56 -24.43 3.19 5.41
C ILE A 56 -22.95 3.06 5.76
N HIS A 57 -22.31 2.02 5.24
CA HIS A 57 -20.90 1.74 5.52
C HIS A 57 -20.02 2.92 5.09
N ILE A 58 -19.19 3.35 6.02
CA ILE A 58 -18.21 4.42 5.81
C ILE A 58 -17.14 3.97 4.81
N HIS A 59 -16.81 2.69 4.81
CA HIS A 59 -15.82 2.12 3.91
C HIS A 59 -16.43 1.02 3.03
N GLU A 60 -17.09 1.37 1.93
CA GLU A 60 -17.91 0.42 1.14
C GLU A 60 -17.11 -0.71 0.46
N LYS A 61 -15.79 -0.56 0.31
CA LYS A 61 -14.91 -1.59 -0.27
C LYS A 61 -14.45 -2.65 0.73
N MET A 62 -14.53 -2.36 2.03
CA MET A 62 -14.02 -3.27 3.06
C MET A 62 -14.88 -4.52 3.15
N LYS A 63 -14.21 -5.66 3.33
CA LYS A 63 -14.84 -6.99 3.47
C LYS A 63 -14.03 -7.83 4.44
N GLU A 64 -14.62 -8.91 4.94
CA GLU A 64 -13.96 -9.91 5.80
C GLU A 64 -12.58 -10.34 5.27
N ASP A 65 -12.45 -10.55 3.96
CA ASP A 65 -11.19 -10.97 3.30
C ASP A 65 -10.00 -10.02 3.54
N HIS A 66 -10.24 -8.77 3.91
CA HIS A 66 -9.17 -7.84 4.23
C HIS A 66 -8.58 -8.09 5.63
N PHE A 67 -9.38 -8.70 6.52
CA PHE A 67 -9.05 -8.95 7.91
C PHE A 67 -8.70 -10.42 8.20
N HIS A 68 -9.36 -11.35 7.49
CA HIS A 68 -9.15 -12.79 7.56
C HIS A 68 -8.20 -13.25 6.45
N LEU A 69 -6.93 -12.84 6.58
CA LEU A 69 -5.93 -13.04 5.55
C LEU A 69 -5.38 -14.47 5.54
N ASP A 70 -5.64 -15.18 4.44
CA ASP A 70 -4.89 -16.39 4.08
C ASP A 70 -3.54 -16.02 3.39
N PRO A 71 -2.65 -16.99 3.12
CA PRO A 71 -1.38 -16.71 2.44
C PRO A 71 -1.52 -16.03 1.07
N ALA A 72 -2.59 -16.29 0.32
CA ALA A 72 -2.83 -15.68 -0.99
C ALA A 72 -3.35 -14.23 -0.86
N LEU A 73 -4.23 -13.96 0.10
CA LEU A 73 -4.79 -12.63 0.38
C LEU A 73 -3.73 -11.68 0.95
N ARG A 74 -2.74 -12.20 1.70
CA ARG A 74 -1.56 -11.43 2.15
C ARG A 74 -0.72 -10.86 1.01
N MET A 75 -0.86 -11.39 -0.21
CA MET A 75 -0.16 -10.97 -1.42
C MET A 75 -0.95 -9.97 -2.28
N ARG A 76 -2.18 -9.62 -1.88
CA ARG A 76 -3.01 -8.68 -2.64
C ARG A 76 -2.71 -7.25 -2.18
N ASN A 77 -2.12 -6.46 -3.09
CA ASN A 77 -1.81 -5.05 -2.85
C ASN A 77 -3.08 -4.22 -2.59
N HIS A 78 -4.14 -4.39 -3.38
CA HIS A 78 -5.37 -3.60 -3.21
C HIS A 78 -6.01 -3.79 -1.81
N LEU A 79 -6.01 -5.03 -1.27
CA LEU A 79 -6.50 -5.27 0.10
C LEU A 79 -5.66 -4.52 1.15
N ALA A 80 -4.35 -4.39 0.93
CA ALA A 80 -3.49 -3.62 1.83
C ALA A 80 -3.71 -2.11 1.69
N GLU A 81 -3.90 -1.64 0.45
CA GLU A 81 -4.17 -0.22 0.19
C GLU A 81 -5.50 0.18 0.82
N ASP A 82 -6.58 -0.58 0.61
CA ASP A 82 -7.90 -0.31 1.20
C ASP A 82 -7.83 -0.27 2.75
N VAL A 83 -7.09 -1.19 3.39
CA VAL A 83 -6.90 -1.19 4.87
C VAL A 83 -6.09 0.01 5.39
N LEU A 84 -5.32 0.69 4.54
CA LEU A 84 -4.42 1.77 4.93
C LEU A 84 -4.79 3.11 4.29
N ASP A 85 -5.96 3.20 3.64
CA ASP A 85 -6.40 4.36 2.89
C ASP A 85 -7.09 5.43 3.77
N LYS A 86 -7.55 6.49 3.10
CA LYS A 86 -8.22 7.63 3.76
C LYS A 86 -9.58 7.26 4.35
N ARG A 87 -10.28 6.29 3.76
CA ARG A 87 -11.58 5.83 4.28
C ARG A 87 -11.37 5.03 5.55
N MET A 88 -10.34 4.18 5.59
CA MET A 88 -9.99 3.49 6.83
C MET A 88 -9.56 4.47 7.92
N HIS A 89 -8.76 5.49 7.57
CA HIS A 89 -8.41 6.56 8.52
C HIS A 89 -9.67 7.21 9.12
N PHE A 90 -10.61 7.63 8.26
CA PHE A 90 -11.85 8.25 8.70
C PHE A 90 -12.73 7.31 9.53
N LEU A 91 -12.83 6.04 9.14
CA LEU A 91 -13.54 5.00 9.89
C LEU A 91 -12.92 4.77 11.27
N SER A 92 -11.59 4.68 11.37
CA SER A 92 -10.90 4.54 12.66
C SER A 92 -11.13 5.76 13.57
N MET A 93 -11.13 6.98 13.03
CA MET A 93 -11.49 8.18 13.80
C MET A 93 -12.95 8.13 14.28
N ALA A 94 -13.90 7.74 13.41
CA ALA A 94 -15.31 7.64 13.75
C ALA A 94 -15.56 6.57 14.83
N SER A 95 -14.92 5.40 14.71
CA SER A 95 -15.00 4.34 15.71
C SER A 95 -14.39 4.76 17.05
N ASN A 96 -13.29 5.51 17.04
CA ASN A 96 -12.62 5.95 18.26
C ASN A 96 -13.46 6.97 19.05
N ARG A 97 -14.09 7.93 18.36
CA ARG A 97 -15.00 8.91 18.98
C ARG A 97 -16.22 8.29 19.65
N ASN A 98 -16.64 7.12 19.19
CA ASN A 98 -17.78 6.37 19.74
C ASN A 98 -17.36 5.27 20.73
N GLY A 99 -16.05 5.08 20.95
CA GLY A 99 -15.50 4.09 21.88
C GLY A 99 -15.46 4.60 23.33
N LYS A 100 -15.36 3.67 24.29
CA LYS A 100 -15.22 3.99 25.72
C LYS A 100 -13.81 4.45 26.12
N ASP A 101 -12.79 4.07 25.36
CA ASP A 101 -11.38 4.46 25.55
C ASP A 101 -10.86 5.14 24.28
N GLY A 102 -11.01 6.47 24.22
CA GLY A 102 -10.67 7.28 23.05
C GLY A 102 -9.17 7.41 22.75
N SER A 103 -8.27 6.86 23.58
CA SER A 103 -6.81 7.08 23.46
C SER A 103 -6.00 5.87 22.99
N ALA A 104 -6.58 4.67 23.05
CA ALA A 104 -5.89 3.41 22.74
C ALA A 104 -5.64 3.25 21.22
N LEU A 105 -6.49 3.85 20.39
CA LEU A 105 -6.43 3.76 18.93
C LEU A 105 -5.56 4.84 18.29
N ASP A 106 -5.17 5.89 19.03
CA ASP A 106 -4.53 7.09 18.49
C ASP A 106 -3.30 6.79 17.63
N ALA A 107 -2.39 5.95 18.14
CA ALA A 107 -1.17 5.58 17.42
C ALA A 107 -1.47 4.83 16.11
N THR A 108 -2.54 4.03 16.08
CA THR A 108 -2.98 3.34 14.86
C THR A 108 -3.62 4.33 13.89
N ILE A 109 -4.46 5.24 14.38
CA ILE A 109 -5.09 6.29 13.57
C ILE A 109 -4.01 7.16 12.92
N GLU A 110 -3.01 7.58 13.68
CA GLU A 110 -1.89 8.40 13.21
C GLU A 110 -1.07 7.69 12.14
N LEU A 111 -0.72 6.40 12.35
CA LEU A 111 -0.07 5.61 11.31
C LEU A 111 -0.90 5.57 10.03
N VAL A 112 -2.19 5.26 10.14
CA VAL A 112 -3.10 5.17 8.98
C VAL A 112 -3.24 6.53 8.30
N ALA A 113 -3.24 7.63 9.04
CA ALA A 113 -3.25 8.99 8.49
C ALA A 113 -2.06 9.20 7.55
N HIS A 114 -0.84 8.89 8.01
CA HIS A 114 0.35 9.03 7.19
C HIS A 114 0.39 8.07 6.00
N THR A 115 0.03 6.80 6.19
CA THR A 115 0.01 5.83 5.08
C THR A 115 -1.03 6.20 4.04
N SER A 116 -2.19 6.74 4.46
CA SER A 116 -3.28 7.10 3.56
C SER A 116 -2.90 8.22 2.59
N GLU A 117 -2.11 9.19 3.05
CA GLU A 117 -1.60 10.27 2.20
C GLU A 117 -0.56 9.75 1.20
N ALA A 118 0.31 8.82 1.61
CA ALA A 118 1.26 8.18 0.72
C ALA A 118 0.56 7.29 -0.34
N ILE A 119 -0.44 6.51 0.06
CA ILE A 119 -1.24 5.68 -0.86
C ILE A 119 -2.03 6.56 -1.83
N GLU A 120 -2.67 7.62 -1.35
CA GLU A 120 -3.37 8.54 -2.23
C GLU A 120 -2.39 9.14 -3.25
N PHE A 121 -1.20 9.58 -2.83
CA PHE A 121 -0.23 10.17 -3.74
C PHE A 121 0.28 9.20 -4.81
N PHE A 122 0.61 7.96 -4.42
CA PHE A 122 1.25 6.98 -5.31
C PHE A 122 0.30 6.08 -6.10
N SER A 123 -0.89 5.80 -5.56
CA SER A 123 -1.79 4.78 -6.09
C SER A 123 -3.11 5.37 -6.59
N THR A 124 -3.80 6.17 -5.77
CA THR A 124 -5.20 6.56 -6.04
C THR A 124 -5.31 7.84 -6.84
N SER A 125 -4.47 8.83 -6.54
CA SER A 125 -4.50 10.14 -7.19
C SER A 125 -4.11 10.03 -8.65
N ARG A 126 -4.98 10.55 -9.53
CA ARG A 126 -4.71 10.73 -10.96
C ARG A 126 -4.21 12.14 -11.29
N GLN A 127 -3.79 12.88 -10.28
CA GLN A 127 -3.25 14.22 -10.44
C GLN A 127 -1.73 14.15 -10.67
N SER A 128 -1.28 14.72 -11.78
CA SER A 128 0.15 14.77 -12.11
C SER A 128 0.89 15.75 -11.20
N VAL A 129 2.16 15.50 -10.94
CA VAL A 129 3.09 16.44 -10.32
C VAL A 129 3.67 17.32 -11.43
N VAL A 130 3.47 18.63 -11.30
CA VAL A 130 3.88 19.63 -12.30
C VAL A 130 4.92 20.61 -11.77
N ARG A 131 5.16 20.61 -10.45
CA ARG A 131 6.12 21.48 -9.78
C ARG A 131 6.89 20.74 -8.70
N LYS A 132 8.08 21.25 -8.37
CA LYS A 132 8.97 20.66 -7.36
C LYS A 132 8.49 20.87 -5.93
N ASP A 133 7.72 21.93 -5.70
CA ASP A 133 7.18 22.37 -4.40
C ASP A 133 5.78 21.83 -4.11
N ASP A 134 5.35 20.79 -4.85
CA ASP A 134 4.04 20.16 -4.69
C ASP A 134 3.80 19.75 -3.23
N ASN A 135 2.75 20.29 -2.61
CA ASN A 135 2.46 20.06 -1.19
C ASN A 135 2.26 18.58 -0.86
N ARG A 136 1.86 17.75 -1.83
CA ARG A 136 1.72 16.30 -1.62
C ARG A 136 3.08 15.62 -1.41
N ILE A 137 4.17 16.17 -1.96
CA ILE A 137 5.53 15.68 -1.69
C ILE A 137 5.92 15.97 -0.23
N LYS A 138 5.53 17.12 0.32
CA LYS A 138 5.76 17.44 1.74
C LYS A 138 5.05 16.45 2.68
N LYS A 139 3.89 15.92 2.29
CA LYS A 139 3.21 14.87 3.05
C LYS A 139 4.01 13.56 3.09
N LEU A 140 4.76 13.24 2.02
CA LEU A 140 5.68 12.10 2.03
C LEU A 140 6.86 12.32 2.99
N ASP A 141 7.36 13.55 3.07
CA ASP A 141 8.41 13.92 4.04
C ASP A 141 7.89 13.79 5.47
N ALA A 142 6.65 14.24 5.73
CA ALA A 142 6.01 14.05 7.03
C ALA A 142 5.85 12.56 7.38
N PHE A 143 5.51 11.70 6.41
CA PHE A 143 5.46 10.25 6.64
C PHE A 143 6.83 9.64 6.94
N LEU A 144 7.88 10.04 6.21
CA LEU A 144 9.25 9.59 6.52
C LEU A 144 9.70 10.06 7.89
N GLN A 145 9.42 11.31 8.24
CA GLN A 145 9.80 11.86 9.53
C GLN A 145 9.10 11.11 10.66
N TYR A 146 7.79 10.89 10.54
CA TYR A 146 7.03 10.08 11.48
C TYR A 146 7.65 8.69 11.71
N LEU A 147 8.04 7.99 10.63
CA LEU A 147 8.70 6.68 10.75
C LEU A 147 10.12 6.77 11.32
N ALA A 148 10.84 7.86 11.08
CA ALA A 148 12.17 8.09 11.63
C ALA A 148 12.08 8.33 13.14
N ASP A 149 11.19 9.23 13.58
CA ASP A 149 10.94 9.51 14.99
C ASP A 149 10.54 8.23 15.74
N LEU A 150 9.68 7.43 15.12
CA LEU A 150 9.29 6.11 15.61
C LEU A 150 10.49 5.16 15.77
N LYS A 151 11.40 5.15 14.79
CA LYS A 151 12.60 4.28 14.83
C LYS A 151 13.53 4.65 15.97
N GLU A 152 13.68 5.94 16.26
CA GLU A 152 14.52 6.44 17.34
C GLU A 152 13.91 6.17 18.73
N GLU A 153 12.59 6.13 18.84
CA GLU A 153 11.90 5.86 20.11
C GLU A 153 12.01 4.39 20.55
N VAL A 154 12.01 3.45 19.58
CA VAL A 154 11.91 2.03 19.90
C VAL A 154 13.25 1.43 20.36
N SER A 155 13.25 0.83 21.55
CA SER A 155 14.41 0.11 22.08
C SER A 155 14.61 -1.28 21.46
N THR A 156 13.57 -1.85 20.84
CA THR A 156 13.63 -3.20 20.26
C THR A 156 13.23 -3.23 18.78
N PRO A 157 13.95 -3.99 17.92
CA PRO A 157 13.60 -4.14 16.50
C PRO A 157 12.21 -4.77 16.25
N LYS A 158 11.59 -5.35 17.27
CA LYS A 158 10.24 -5.94 17.20
C LYS A 158 9.13 -4.90 17.23
N HIS A 159 9.45 -3.69 17.72
CA HIS A 159 8.50 -2.59 17.83
C HIS A 159 8.49 -1.65 16.62
N PHE A 160 9.29 -1.95 15.62
CA PHE A 160 9.34 -1.23 14.36
C PHE A 160 9.19 -2.17 13.16
N ILE A 161 8.96 -1.57 11.99
CA ILE A 161 9.03 -2.27 10.72
C ILE A 161 10.44 -2.84 10.48
N SER A 162 10.56 -3.86 9.64
CA SER A 162 11.87 -4.44 9.34
C SER A 162 12.80 -3.41 8.68
N ASP A 163 14.11 -3.50 8.93
CA ASP A 163 15.09 -2.58 8.33
C ASP A 163 15.04 -2.58 6.80
N LYS A 164 14.75 -3.74 6.20
CA LYS A 164 14.53 -3.84 4.76
C LYS A 164 13.32 -3.02 4.30
N LEU A 165 12.19 -3.09 5.02
CA LEU A 165 11.01 -2.30 4.68
C LEU A 165 11.28 -0.80 4.92
N TRP A 166 11.98 -0.46 6.00
CA TRP A 166 12.37 0.91 6.28
C TRP A 166 13.21 1.49 5.15
N PHE A 167 14.27 0.78 4.73
CA PHE A 167 15.08 1.15 3.58
C PHE A 167 14.26 1.26 2.30
N ASP A 168 13.38 0.29 2.02
CA ASP A 168 12.53 0.30 0.83
C ASP A 168 11.60 1.55 0.78
N ILE A 169 11.09 2.01 1.93
CA ILE A 169 10.26 3.22 2.04
C ILE A 169 11.10 4.48 1.83
N GLN A 170 12.27 4.57 2.47
CA GLN A 170 13.21 5.68 2.27
C GLN A 170 13.63 5.80 0.80
N ALA A 171 14.04 4.69 0.18
CA ALA A 171 14.43 4.64 -1.22
C ALA A 171 13.29 5.05 -2.15
N MET A 172 12.07 4.59 -1.88
CA MET A 172 10.88 4.96 -2.65
C MET A 172 10.63 6.48 -2.61
N ILE A 173 10.65 7.08 -1.42
CA ILE A 173 10.30 8.50 -1.26
C ILE A 173 11.45 9.41 -1.74
N HIS A 174 12.69 9.16 -1.30
CA HIS A 174 13.84 9.95 -1.76
C HIS A 174 14.10 9.79 -3.26
N GLY A 175 13.99 8.56 -3.78
CA GLY A 175 14.13 8.28 -5.20
C GLY A 175 13.08 9.02 -6.03
N PHE A 176 11.82 9.00 -5.61
CA PHE A 176 10.76 9.76 -6.28
C PHE A 176 11.05 11.27 -6.26
N LYS A 177 11.43 11.83 -5.11
CA LYS A 177 11.81 13.26 -4.98
C LYS A 177 12.96 13.63 -5.93
N ALA A 178 13.99 12.79 -6.01
CA ALA A 178 15.11 13.01 -6.92
C ALA A 178 14.63 13.05 -8.38
N ILE A 179 13.72 12.16 -8.78
CA ILE A 179 13.14 12.18 -10.14
C ILE A 179 12.34 13.44 -10.40
N VAL A 180 11.51 13.89 -9.45
CA VAL A 180 10.79 15.16 -9.58
C VAL A 180 11.77 16.30 -9.81
N ASN A 181 12.80 16.40 -8.99
CA ASN A 181 13.81 17.44 -9.10
C ASN A 181 14.55 17.39 -10.44
N ILE A 182 15.08 16.23 -10.84
CA ILE A 182 15.84 16.08 -12.08
C ILE A 182 14.96 16.38 -13.30
N LYS A 183 13.78 15.75 -13.38
CA LYS A 183 12.92 15.85 -14.55
C LYS A 183 12.34 17.25 -14.72
N LEU A 184 11.86 17.88 -13.65
CA LEU A 184 11.29 19.22 -13.74
C LEU A 184 12.38 20.32 -13.85
N THR A 185 13.64 20.03 -13.49
CA THR A 185 14.76 20.93 -13.82
C THR A 185 15.10 20.86 -15.30
N LYS A 186 15.23 19.64 -15.84
CA LYS A 186 15.65 19.42 -17.23
C LYS A 186 14.53 19.72 -18.23
N PHE A 187 13.29 19.46 -17.86
CA PHE A 187 12.10 19.64 -18.69
C PHE A 187 11.00 20.35 -17.89
N PRO A 188 11.06 21.69 -17.74
CA PRO A 188 10.15 22.45 -16.89
C PRO A 188 8.67 22.34 -17.27
N SER A 189 8.36 22.17 -18.56
CA SER A 189 6.99 21.98 -19.07
C SER A 189 6.49 20.54 -18.97
N SER A 190 7.30 19.61 -18.46
CA SER A 190 6.92 18.20 -18.36
C SER A 190 6.09 17.94 -17.10
N VAL A 191 5.40 16.80 -17.08
CA VAL A 191 4.62 16.35 -15.94
C VAL A 191 5.06 14.96 -15.48
N ILE A 192 4.81 14.64 -14.21
CA ILE A 192 5.07 13.31 -13.64
C ILE A 192 3.75 12.72 -13.18
N LYS A 193 3.39 11.58 -13.76
CA LYS A 193 2.24 10.79 -13.34
C LYS A 193 2.73 9.77 -12.31
N THR A 194 2.32 9.89 -11.05
CA THR A 194 2.80 9.00 -9.97
C THR A 194 2.32 7.56 -10.17
N TRP A 195 1.09 7.37 -10.63
CA TRP A 195 0.46 6.07 -10.82
C TRP A 195 1.05 5.21 -11.95
N ILE A 196 1.93 5.76 -12.79
CA ILE A 196 2.67 4.99 -13.82
C ILE A 196 4.11 4.67 -13.37
N ALA A 197 4.56 5.19 -12.23
CA ALA A 197 5.92 5.03 -11.75
C ALA A 197 6.12 3.75 -10.90
N ASN A 198 5.25 2.75 -11.08
CA ASN A 198 5.25 1.48 -10.35
C ASN A 198 5.40 0.27 -11.29
N GLN A 199 5.40 -0.93 -10.71
CA GLN A 199 5.54 -2.20 -11.44
C GLN A 199 4.24 -2.79 -11.98
N ASP A 200 3.09 -2.14 -11.78
CA ASP A 200 1.80 -2.74 -12.12
C ASP A 200 1.73 -3.09 -13.61
N GLY A 201 2.33 -2.29 -14.50
CA GLY A 201 2.41 -2.60 -15.92
C GLY A 201 3.11 -3.94 -16.22
N VAL A 202 4.22 -4.21 -15.51
CA VAL A 202 4.99 -5.47 -15.65
C VAL A 202 4.23 -6.63 -15.02
N GLU A 203 3.64 -6.45 -13.84
CA GLU A 203 2.82 -7.49 -13.20
C GLU A 203 1.60 -7.85 -14.04
N ASN A 204 0.95 -6.85 -14.63
CA ASN A 204 -0.19 -7.04 -15.53
C ASN A 204 0.23 -7.81 -16.78
N HIS A 205 1.42 -7.55 -17.33
CA HIS A 205 1.97 -8.34 -18.43
C HIS A 205 2.16 -9.81 -18.02
N PHE A 206 2.77 -10.08 -16.85
CA PHE A 206 2.89 -11.46 -16.35
C PHE A 206 1.53 -12.15 -16.14
N CYS A 207 0.52 -11.41 -15.70
CA CYS A 207 -0.85 -11.94 -15.59
C CYS A 207 -1.42 -12.32 -16.97
N GLN A 208 -1.18 -11.51 -18.00
CA GLN A 208 -1.60 -11.82 -19.37
C GLN A 208 -0.88 -13.06 -19.90
N THR A 209 0.45 -13.15 -19.71
CA THR A 209 1.22 -14.33 -20.14
C THR A 209 0.68 -15.61 -19.52
N ARG A 210 0.33 -15.60 -18.22
CA ARG A 210 -0.30 -16.76 -17.57
C ARG A 210 -1.69 -17.06 -18.15
N ALA A 211 -2.49 -16.03 -18.44
CA ALA A 211 -3.84 -16.21 -18.96
C ALA A 211 -3.88 -16.77 -20.40
N CYS A 212 -2.91 -16.42 -21.25
CA CYS A 212 -2.78 -16.99 -22.60
C CYS A 212 -2.59 -18.52 -22.58
N ASN A 213 -2.17 -19.09 -21.45
CA ASN A 213 -1.96 -20.53 -21.29
C ASN A 213 -3.15 -21.25 -20.63
N GLY A 214 -4.33 -20.61 -20.55
CA GLY A 214 -5.55 -21.21 -20.02
C GLY A 214 -5.41 -21.65 -18.55
N GLN A 215 -5.62 -22.93 -18.26
CA GLN A 215 -5.48 -23.49 -16.91
C GLN A 215 -4.01 -23.71 -16.49
N ASN A 216 -3.05 -23.60 -17.42
CA ASN A 216 -1.63 -23.74 -17.11
C ASN A 216 -1.06 -22.46 -16.50
N ASN A 217 -1.23 -22.33 -15.18
CA ASN A 217 -0.80 -21.17 -14.39
C ASN A 217 0.73 -21.08 -14.19
N LYS A 218 1.50 -22.10 -14.60
CA LYS A 218 2.97 -22.17 -14.48
C LYS A 218 3.58 -22.69 -15.79
N PRO A 219 3.50 -21.90 -16.88
CA PRO A 219 4.04 -22.31 -18.17
C PRO A 219 5.56 -22.50 -18.10
N ILE A 220 6.07 -23.48 -18.83
CA ILE A 220 7.52 -23.62 -19.07
C ILE A 220 8.02 -22.49 -19.97
N TYR A 221 9.34 -22.26 -19.97
CA TYR A 221 9.98 -21.17 -20.70
C TYR A 221 9.50 -21.02 -22.16
N ARG A 222 9.45 -22.12 -22.93
CA ARG A 222 9.02 -22.10 -24.35
C ARG A 222 7.56 -21.62 -24.53
N LEU A 223 6.67 -22.01 -23.62
CA LEU A 223 5.26 -21.56 -23.66
C LEU A 223 5.15 -20.09 -23.26
N GLN A 224 5.98 -19.65 -22.32
CA GLN A 224 6.08 -18.26 -21.91
C GLN A 224 6.56 -17.38 -23.07
N GLU A 225 7.63 -17.79 -23.76
CA GLU A 225 8.20 -17.12 -24.94
C GLU A 225 7.16 -16.97 -26.06
N SER A 226 6.48 -18.08 -26.43
CA SER A 226 5.41 -18.06 -27.43
C SER A 226 4.25 -17.14 -27.05
N SER A 227 3.85 -17.14 -25.78
CA SER A 227 2.80 -16.26 -25.26
C SER A 227 3.21 -14.78 -25.29
N GLN A 228 4.46 -14.47 -24.98
CA GLN A 228 4.98 -13.09 -25.04
C GLN A 228 4.99 -12.55 -26.47
N ASN A 229 5.42 -13.36 -27.44
CA ASN A 229 5.36 -13.00 -28.85
C ASN A 229 3.92 -12.71 -29.27
N THR A 230 2.99 -13.59 -28.92
CA THR A 230 1.56 -13.41 -29.24
C THR A 230 0.98 -12.11 -28.65
N ILE A 231 1.32 -11.78 -27.40
CA ILE A 231 0.91 -10.51 -26.76
C ILE A 231 1.52 -9.32 -27.51
N GLY A 232 2.82 -9.39 -27.85
CA GLY A 232 3.52 -8.33 -28.59
C GLY A 232 2.98 -8.08 -30.00
N PHE A 233 2.53 -9.13 -30.69
CA PHE A 233 1.98 -9.06 -32.04
C PHE A 233 0.47 -8.72 -32.10
N GLY A 234 -0.18 -8.45 -30.97
CA GLY A 234 -1.49 -7.78 -30.95
C GLY A 234 -2.68 -8.57 -30.41
N GLN A 235 -2.48 -9.61 -29.60
CA GLN A 235 -3.61 -10.14 -28.81
C GLN A 235 -4.12 -9.08 -27.81
N GLN A 236 -5.41 -8.75 -27.88
CA GLN A 236 -6.08 -7.94 -26.86
C GLN A 236 -5.99 -8.62 -25.49
N THR A 237 -5.88 -7.81 -24.43
CA THR A 237 -5.84 -8.25 -23.02
C THR A 237 -6.92 -9.29 -22.70
N ILE A 238 -6.51 -10.54 -22.43
CA ILE A 238 -7.43 -11.67 -22.20
C ILE A 238 -7.89 -11.77 -20.73
N SER A 239 -7.22 -11.11 -19.77
CA SER A 239 -7.39 -11.37 -18.34
C SER A 239 -7.85 -10.18 -17.50
N SER A 240 -8.92 -10.40 -16.73
CA SER A 240 -9.41 -9.50 -15.67
C SER A 240 -8.79 -9.81 -14.29
N LYS A 241 -7.74 -10.63 -14.20
CA LYS A 241 -7.09 -11.01 -12.92
C LYS A 241 -5.85 -10.16 -12.58
N CYS A 242 -5.68 -9.02 -13.25
CA CYS A 242 -4.52 -8.14 -13.11
C CYS A 242 -4.80 -7.00 -12.11
N ASN A 243 -3.76 -6.33 -11.60
CA ASN A 243 -3.91 -5.26 -10.61
C ASN A 243 -4.68 -4.04 -11.14
N ALA A 244 -4.83 -3.90 -12.46
CA ALA A 244 -5.57 -2.84 -13.13
C ALA A 244 -6.96 -3.27 -13.66
N ALA A 245 -7.40 -4.49 -13.37
CA ALA A 245 -8.71 -4.95 -13.83
C ALA A 245 -9.81 -4.16 -13.10
N ILE A 246 -10.72 -3.57 -13.87
CA ILE A 246 -11.94 -2.98 -13.34
C ILE A 246 -12.74 -4.11 -12.68
N PRO A 247 -13.19 -3.98 -11.42
CA PRO A 247 -14.06 -4.96 -10.80
C PRO A 247 -15.29 -5.17 -11.69
N ARG A 248 -15.66 -6.42 -11.98
CA ARG A 248 -16.97 -6.65 -12.60
C ARG A 248 -18.03 -6.18 -11.62
N ALA A 249 -18.91 -5.31 -12.10
CA ALA A 249 -20.12 -4.88 -11.40
C ALA A 249 -20.96 -6.08 -10.97
#